data_AF-A0A7C5RCA1-F1
#
_entry.id   AF-A0A7C5RCA1-F1
#
_cell.length_a   1.000
_cell.length_b   1.000
_cell.length_c   1.000
_cell.angle_alpha   90.00
_cell.angle_beta   90.00
_cell.angle_gamma   90.00
#
_symmetry.space_group_name_H-M   'P 1'
#
loop_
_entity.id
_entity.type
_entity.pdbx_description
1 polymer ?
#
loop_
_entity_poly.entity_id
_entity_poly.type
_entity_poly.pdbx_seq_one_letter_code
_entity_poly.pdbx_strand_id
1 'polypeptide(L)'
;MSTYVYDEVVMPDEGLKEVQLKGRAARINYLKSYGPEAPPGWVIGTGRLEGSRFHLEEEFVARHLIIRTKAFGMVGIQRRGDEVYDRGWILVPYRRIEFDGEVCVIE
;
A
#
# COMPACT_ATOMS: atom_id res chain seq x y z
N MET A 1 14.68 -7.31 5.59
CA MET A 1 14.13 -6.69 6.83
C MET A 1 12.91 -5.89 6.42
N SER A 2 11.81 -5.94 7.17
CA SER A 2 10.62 -5.12 6.88
C SER A 2 10.92 -3.65 7.18
N THR A 3 10.66 -2.78 6.23
CA THR A 3 10.94 -1.34 6.31
C THR A 3 9.97 -0.65 7.27
N TYR A 4 8.74 -1.18 7.41
CA TYR A 4 7.70 -0.64 8.28
C TYR A 4 6.60 -1.68 8.55
N VAL A 5 5.95 -1.63 9.72
CA VAL A 5 4.85 -2.55 10.08
C VAL A 5 3.65 -1.76 10.62
N TYR A 6 2.45 -2.10 10.15
CA TYR A 6 1.20 -1.75 10.81
C TYR A 6 0.82 -2.87 11.78
N ASP A 7 0.53 -2.52 13.03
CA ASP A 7 0.21 -3.48 14.10
C ASP A 7 -1.12 -4.18 13.86
N GLU A 8 -2.02 -3.49 13.16
CA GLU A 8 -3.35 -3.96 12.81
C GLU A 8 -3.80 -3.29 11.51
N VAL A 9 -4.58 -4.02 10.72
CA VAL A 9 -5.13 -3.56 9.47
C VAL A 9 -6.62 -3.88 9.43
N VAL A 10 -7.41 -2.85 9.20
CA VAL A 10 -8.86 -2.96 9.02
C VAL A 10 -9.17 -2.79 7.53
N MET A 11 -9.89 -3.76 6.95
CA MET A 11 -10.32 -3.74 5.55
C MET A 11 -11.58 -4.61 5.37
N PRO A 12 -12.30 -4.50 4.24
CA PRO A 12 -13.41 -5.41 3.94
C PRO A 12 -12.96 -6.88 3.87
N ASP A 13 -13.80 -7.81 4.32
CA ASP A 13 -13.51 -9.26 4.33
C ASP A 13 -13.12 -9.81 2.95
N GLU A 14 -13.72 -9.29 1.88
CA GLU A 14 -13.35 -9.66 0.51
C GLU A 14 -11.89 -9.31 0.21
N GLY A 15 -11.46 -8.11 0.62
CA GLY A 15 -10.07 -7.67 0.47
C GLY A 15 -9.12 -8.55 1.25
N LEU A 16 -9.47 -8.90 2.49
CA LEU A 16 -8.66 -9.78 3.34
C LEU A 16 -8.43 -11.15 2.67
N LYS A 17 -9.49 -11.76 2.15
CA LYS A 17 -9.41 -13.06 1.45
C LYS A 17 -8.52 -12.97 0.20
N GLU A 18 -8.69 -11.94 -0.62
CA GLU A 18 -7.90 -11.75 -1.85
C GLU A 18 -6.40 -11.56 -1.53
N VAL A 19 -6.07 -10.78 -0.50
CA VAL A 19 -4.68 -10.58 -0.06
C VAL A 19 -4.08 -11.88 0.48
N GLN A 20 -4.82 -12.63 1.30
CA GLN A 20 -4.36 -13.91 1.85
C GLN A 20 -4.10 -14.95 0.75
N LEU A 21 -4.92 -14.97 -0.30
CA LEU A 21 -4.74 -15.86 -1.45
C LEU A 21 -3.51 -15.50 -2.29
N LYS A 22 -3.26 -14.20 -2.53
CA LYS A 22 -2.11 -13.75 -3.34
C LYS A 22 -0.81 -13.68 -2.54
N GLY A 23 -0.89 -13.54 -1.21
CA GLY A 23 0.25 -13.42 -0.30
C GLY A 23 1.02 -12.10 -0.38
N ARG A 24 0.66 -11.20 -1.30
CA ARG A 24 1.29 -9.88 -1.50
C ARG A 24 0.24 -8.82 -1.83
N ALA A 25 0.50 -7.59 -1.38
CA ALA A 25 -0.33 -6.44 -1.70
C ALA A 25 0.50 -5.15 -1.74
N ALA A 26 0.02 -4.17 -2.50
CA ALA A 26 0.53 -2.82 -2.52
C ALA A 26 -0.41 -1.91 -1.73
N ARG A 27 0.13 -1.11 -0.82
CA ARG A 27 -0.58 0.06 -0.26
C ARG A 27 -0.29 1.29 -1.11
N ILE A 28 -1.30 2.09 -1.35
CA ILE A 28 -1.24 3.21 -2.27
C ILE A 28 -1.85 4.44 -1.61
N ASN A 29 -1.18 5.57 -1.77
CA ASN A 29 -1.72 6.88 -1.43
C ASN A 29 -1.31 7.91 -2.49
N TYR A 30 -2.15 8.91 -2.68
CA TYR A 30 -1.84 10.03 -3.55
C TYR A 30 -0.90 11.01 -2.83
N LEU A 31 0.26 11.25 -3.44
CA LEU A 31 1.19 12.29 -3.03
C LEU A 31 0.74 13.61 -3.64
N LYS A 32 0.19 14.50 -2.81
CA LYS A 32 -0.04 15.89 -3.21
C LYS A 32 1.30 16.61 -3.38
N SER A 33 1.40 17.40 -4.42
CA SER A 33 2.56 18.25 -4.68
C SER A 33 2.63 19.44 -3.72
N TYR A 34 3.85 19.78 -3.32
CA TYR A 34 4.16 21.00 -2.55
C TYR A 34 5.11 21.92 -3.34
N GLY A 35 4.96 21.99 -4.66
CA GLY A 35 5.73 22.90 -5.51
C GLY A 35 6.40 22.20 -6.71
N PRO A 36 7.11 22.98 -7.54
CA PRO A 36 7.63 22.51 -8.84
C PRO A 36 8.69 21.42 -8.74
N GLU A 37 9.40 21.32 -7.61
CA GLU A 37 10.44 20.29 -7.38
C GLU A 37 9.87 18.95 -6.85
N ALA A 38 8.60 18.91 -6.47
CA ALA A 38 7.91 17.72 -5.98
C ALA A 38 6.59 17.54 -6.74
N PRO A 39 6.63 17.09 -8.01
CA PRO A 39 5.43 16.89 -8.81
C PRO A 39 4.51 15.85 -8.13
N PRO A 40 3.18 15.97 -8.30
CA PRO A 40 2.26 15.03 -7.65
C PRO A 40 2.47 13.60 -8.16
N GLY A 41 2.04 12.59 -7.39
CA GLY A 41 2.23 11.21 -7.80
C GLY A 41 1.53 10.23 -6.88
N TRP A 42 1.98 8.99 -6.93
CA TRP A 42 1.43 7.88 -6.18
C TRP A 42 2.54 7.24 -5.36
N VAL A 43 2.42 7.29 -4.03
CA VAL A 43 3.28 6.52 -3.15
C VAL A 43 2.78 5.09 -3.16
N ILE A 44 3.63 4.16 -3.59
CA ILE A 44 3.31 2.74 -3.69
C ILE A 44 4.26 1.98 -2.77
N GLY A 45 3.69 1.34 -1.77
CA GLY A 45 4.40 0.50 -0.82
C GLY A 45 4.04 -0.96 -1.00
N THR A 46 4.99 -1.80 -1.43
CA THR A 46 4.75 -3.24 -1.60
C THR A 46 5.06 -4.00 -0.32
N GLY A 47 4.26 -5.02 -0.02
CA GLY A 47 4.45 -5.79 1.18
C GLY A 47 3.59 -7.05 1.25
N ARG A 48 3.53 -7.62 2.45
CA ARG A 48 2.75 -8.82 2.77
C ARG A 48 1.83 -8.57 3.94
N LEU A 49 0.71 -9.29 3.95
CA LEU A 49 -0.19 -9.32 5.08
C LEU A 49 0.01 -10.64 5.84
N GLU A 50 0.38 -10.55 7.11
CA GLU A 50 0.55 -11.69 8.01
C GLU A 50 -0.44 -11.54 9.17
N GLY A 51 -1.51 -12.34 9.15
CA GLY A 51 -2.64 -12.15 10.06
C GLY A 51 -3.29 -10.78 9.83
N SER A 52 -3.30 -9.93 10.86
CA SER A 52 -3.78 -8.54 10.78
C SER A 52 -2.67 -7.52 10.54
N ARG A 53 -1.41 -7.93 10.35
CA ARG A 53 -0.28 -7.02 10.20
C ARG A 53 0.12 -6.88 8.75
N PHE A 54 0.40 -5.66 8.31
CA PHE A 54 0.99 -5.41 7.00
C PHE A 54 2.46 -5.05 7.14
N HIS A 55 3.32 -5.88 6.54
CA HIS A 55 4.76 -5.73 6.52
C HIS A 55 5.16 -5.07 5.20
N LEU A 56 5.55 -3.80 5.27
CA LEU A 56 6.09 -3.07 4.13
C LEU A 56 7.50 -3.56 3.84
N GLU A 57 7.73 -3.97 2.60
CA GLU A 57 9.04 -4.42 2.11
C GLU A 57 9.74 -3.27 1.36
N GLU A 58 9.06 -2.64 0.41
CA GLU A 58 9.62 -1.61 -0.47
C GLU A 58 8.64 -0.44 -0.64
N GLU A 59 9.14 0.75 -0.96
CA GLU A 59 8.33 1.92 -1.28
C GLU A 59 8.99 2.74 -2.39
N PHE A 60 8.16 3.23 -3.32
CA PHE A 60 8.58 4.13 -4.39
C PHE A 60 7.44 5.08 -4.78
N VAL A 61 7.77 6.10 -5.57
CA VAL A 61 6.80 7.06 -6.10
C VAL A 61 6.70 6.87 -7.61
N ALA A 62 5.48 6.69 -8.11
CA ALA A 62 5.19 6.69 -9.54
C ALA A 62 4.39 7.93 -9.92
N ARG A 63 4.68 8.50 -11.09
CA ARG A 63 3.93 9.62 -11.66
C ARG A 63 2.55 9.19 -12.12
N HIS A 64 2.47 7.99 -12.69
CA HIS A 64 1.24 7.39 -13.19
C HIS A 64 1.02 6.01 -12.56
N LEU A 65 -0.25 5.66 -12.33
CA LEU A 65 -0.64 4.40 -11.71
C LEU A 65 -1.79 3.77 -12.50
N ILE A 66 -1.61 2.51 -12.89
CA ILE A 66 -2.62 1.70 -13.56
C ILE A 66 -2.89 0.46 -12.72
N ILE A 67 -4.11 0.30 -12.21
CA ILE A 67 -4.53 -0.86 -11.43
C ILE A 67 -5.44 -1.72 -12.30
N ARG A 68 -5.03 -2.96 -12.60
CA ARG A 68 -5.78 -3.94 -13.42
C ARG A 68 -6.38 -5.09 -12.61
N THR A 69 -6.43 -4.92 -11.29
CA THR A 69 -6.96 -5.88 -10.32
C THR A 69 -7.90 -5.17 -9.36
N LYS A 70 -8.52 -5.89 -8.44
CA LYS A 70 -9.35 -5.29 -7.40
C LYS A 70 -8.51 -4.41 -6.47
N ALA A 71 -9.14 -3.36 -5.95
CA ALA A 71 -8.57 -2.46 -4.96
C ALA A 71 -9.57 -2.28 -3.82
N PHE A 72 -9.06 -2.12 -2.60
CA PHE A 72 -9.85 -2.06 -1.38
C PHE A 72 -9.43 -0.88 -0.52
N GLY A 73 -10.37 -0.27 0.18
CA GLY A 73 -10.02 0.65 1.28
C GLY A 73 -9.38 -0.13 2.43
N MET A 74 -8.35 0.45 3.02
CA MET A 74 -7.62 -0.12 4.14
C MET A 74 -7.27 0.97 5.14
N VAL A 75 -7.39 0.67 6.44
CA VAL A 75 -6.86 1.50 7.51
C VAL A 75 -5.77 0.72 8.22
N GLY A 76 -4.54 1.22 8.16
CA GLY A 76 -3.42 0.70 8.95
C GLY A 76 -3.34 1.42 10.28
N ILE A 77 -3.35 0.66 11.38
CA ILE A 77 -3.20 1.16 12.75
C ILE A 77 -1.75 0.95 13.18
N GLN A 78 -1.12 2.00 13.70
CA GLN A 78 0.21 1.94 14.30
C GLN A 78 0.15 2.47 15.74
N ARG A 79 0.77 1.74 16.66
CA ARG A 79 0.93 2.14 18.07
C ARG A 79 2.37 2.58 18.31
N ARG A 80 2.56 3.75 18.94
CA ARG A 80 3.87 4.25 19.37
C ARG A 80 3.78 4.72 20.82
N GLY A 81 4.26 3.90 21.76
CA GLY A 81 4.02 4.14 23.18
C GLY A 81 2.51 4.10 23.46
N ASP A 82 2.00 5.16 24.07
CA ASP A 82 0.57 5.30 24.40
C ASP A 82 -0.27 5.91 23.26
N GLU A 83 0.36 6.30 22.15
CA GLU A 83 -0.31 6.94 21.02
C GLU A 83 -0.74 5.90 19.96
N VAL A 84 -1.94 6.11 19.41
CA VAL A 84 -2.50 5.29 18.31
C VAL A 84 -2.73 6.19 17.09
N TYR A 85 -2.14 5.77 15.96
CA TYR A 85 -2.23 6.46 14.69
C TYR A 85 -2.97 5.58 13.68
N ASP A 86 -4.03 6.11 13.08
CA ASP A 86 -4.69 5.50 11.93
C ASP A 86 -4.21 6.14 10.62
N ARG A 87 -4.07 5.32 9.57
CA ARG A 87 -3.71 5.80 8.24
C ARG A 87 -4.53 5.09 7.19
N GLY A 88 -5.29 5.86 6.42
CA GLY A 88 -6.05 5.37 5.28
C GLY A 88 -5.15 5.13 4.06
N TRP A 89 -5.35 3.99 3.42
CA TRP A 89 -4.67 3.57 2.19
C TRP A 89 -5.65 2.90 1.24
N ILE A 90 -5.29 2.87 -0.03
CA ILE A 90 -5.84 1.90 -0.97
C ILE A 90 -4.94 0.68 -0.95
N LEU A 91 -5.50 -0.51 -0.76
CA LEU A 91 -4.79 -1.77 -0.79
C LEU A 91 -5.12 -2.53 -2.08
N VAL A 92 -4.09 -2.98 -2.77
CA VAL A 92 -4.19 -3.64 -4.08
C VAL A 92 -3.46 -4.98 -4.03
N PRO A 93 -4.17 -6.12 -3.92
CA PRO A 93 -3.56 -7.44 -3.99
C PRO A 93 -3.06 -7.71 -5.41
N TYR A 94 -1.79 -8.10 -5.54
CA TYR A 94 -1.15 -8.25 -6.85
C TYR A 94 -0.42 -9.59 -6.99
N ARG A 95 -0.32 -10.07 -8.22
CA ARG A 95 0.58 -11.15 -8.66
C ARG A 95 1.85 -10.57 -9.26
N ARG A 96 1.73 -9.45 -9.99
CA ARG A 96 2.83 -8.74 -10.62
C ARG A 96 2.70 -7.24 -10.41
N ILE A 97 3.83 -6.59 -10.22
CA ILE A 97 3.95 -5.14 -10.21
C ILE A 97 5.12 -4.76 -11.11
N GLU A 98 4.92 -3.77 -11.98
CA GLU A 98 5.93 -3.26 -12.89
C GLU A 98 6.05 -1.76 -12.74
N PHE A 99 7.29 -1.27 -12.67
CA PHE A 99 7.59 0.14 -12.57
C PHE A 99 8.78 0.48 -13.48
N ASP A 100 8.59 1.43 -14.39
CA ASP A 100 9.59 1.85 -15.38
C ASP A 100 10.34 3.13 -14.99
N GLY A 101 10.09 3.66 -13.78
CA GLY A 101 10.60 4.94 -13.31
C GLY A 101 9.56 6.07 -13.30
N GLU A 102 8.48 5.94 -14.08
CA GLU A 102 7.41 6.94 -14.18
C GLU A 102 6.02 6.31 -14.00
N VAL A 103 5.76 5.18 -14.64
CA VAL A 103 4.47 4.49 -14.66
C VAL A 103 4.55 3.20 -13.87
N CYS A 104 3.62 3.02 -12.93
CA CYS A 104 3.42 1.77 -12.20
C CYS A 104 2.17 1.04 -12.68
N VAL A 105 2.31 -0.24 -13.00
CA VAL A 105 1.20 -1.13 -13.38
C VAL A 105 1.09 -2.27 -12.38
N ILE A 106 -0.11 -2.50 -11.86
CA ILE A 106 -0.40 -3.53 -10.85
C ILE A 106 -1.44 -4.53 -11.39
N GLU A 107 -1.09 -5.81 -11.40
CA GLU A 107 -1.89 -6.95 -11.93
C GLU A 107 -2.02 -8.09 -10.89
#